data_AF-A0A151EQX9-F1
#
_entry.id   AF-A0A151EQX9-F1
#
_cell.length_a   1.000
_cell.length_b   1.000
_cell.length_c   1.000
_cell.angle_alpha   90.00
_cell.angle_beta   90.00
_cell.angle_gamma   90.00
#
_symmetry.space_group_name_H-M   'P 1'
#
loop_
_entity.id
_entity.type
_entity.pdbx_description
1 polymer ?
#
loop_
_entity_poly.entity_id
_entity_poly.type
_entity_poly.pdbx_seq_one_letter_code
_entity_poly.pdbx_strand_id
1 'polypeptide(L)'
;MVDYTLLGVSFIVQLIVGTIVLHIAAILAKVEDPTIMKAFTVALIAAIIGLILGIATAWGGLIALIIAIVLIKYFYKTTWTKAIIVWIIYIILSLIIGAILGVLGYAVYLAM
;
A
#
# COMPACT_ATOMS: atom_id res chain seq x y z
N MET A 1 26.03 5.54 3.09
CA MET A 1 25.76 5.44 1.65
C MET A 1 24.41 4.76 1.50
N VAL A 2 23.55 5.24 0.60
CA VAL A 2 22.25 4.60 0.34
C VAL A 2 22.50 3.32 -0.45
N ASP A 3 22.10 2.18 0.10
CA ASP A 3 22.14 0.91 -0.61
C ASP A 3 20.94 0.85 -1.57
N TYR A 4 21.21 1.09 -2.85
CA TYR A 4 20.19 1.06 -3.90
C TYR A 4 19.60 -0.34 -4.12
N THR A 5 20.35 -1.41 -3.81
CA THR A 5 19.86 -2.78 -3.89
C THR A 5 18.82 -3.00 -2.80
N LEU A 6 19.09 -2.54 -1.58
CA LEU A 6 18.17 -2.65 -0.45
C LEU A 6 16.91 -1.77 -0.64
N LEU A 7 17.05 -0.60 -1.26
CA LEU A 7 15.92 0.22 -1.68
C LEU A 7 15.06 -0.47 -2.74
N GLY A 8 15.68 -1.07 -3.76
CA GLY A 8 14.95 -1.78 -4.82
C GLY A 8 14.17 -2.98 -4.28
N VAL A 9 14.81 -3.79 -3.43
CA VAL A 9 14.18 -4.97 -2.80
C VAL A 9 13.03 -4.54 -1.89
N SER A 10 13.23 -3.54 -1.04
CA SER A 10 12.17 -3.05 -0.15
C SER A 10 10.98 -2.45 -0.93
N PHE A 11 11.24 -1.75 -2.03
CA PHE A 11 10.19 -1.25 -2.92
C PHE A 11 9.35 -2.38 -3.52
N ILE A 12 9.99 -3.41 -4.07
CA ILE A 12 9.29 -4.56 -4.68
C ILE A 12 8.46 -5.31 -3.63
N VAL A 13 9.04 -5.57 -2.46
CA VAL A 13 8.33 -6.26 -1.37
C VAL A 13 7.09 -5.46 -0.94
N GLN A 14 7.24 -4.15 -0.72
CA GLN A 14 6.10 -3.30 -0.35
C GLN A 14 5.05 -3.22 -1.44
N LEU A 15 5.44 -3.22 -2.71
CA LEU A 15 4.51 -3.24 -3.83
C LEU A 15 3.69 -4.55 -3.86
N ILE A 16 4.34 -5.69 -3.66
CA ILE A 16 3.67 -7.00 -3.62
C ILE A 16 2.71 -7.06 -2.44
N VAL A 17 3.19 -6.73 -1.24
CA VAL A 17 2.36 -6.72 -0.02
C VAL A 17 1.20 -5.75 -0.17
N GLY A 18 1.45 -4.52 -0.60
CA GLY A 18 0.42 -3.50 -0.82
C GLY A 18 -0.63 -3.94 -1.84
N THR A 19 -0.23 -4.61 -2.91
CA THR A 19 -1.14 -5.18 -3.91
C THR A 19 -2.06 -6.23 -3.30
N ILE A 20 -1.50 -7.18 -2.54
CA ILE A 20 -2.27 -8.25 -1.88
C ILE A 20 -3.26 -7.64 -0.88
N VAL A 21 -2.78 -6.71 -0.04
CA VAL A 21 -3.61 -6.05 0.98
C VAL A 21 -4.74 -5.27 0.34
N LEU A 22 -4.46 -4.51 -0.71
CA LEU A 22 -5.47 -3.72 -1.41
C LEU A 22 -6.49 -4.61 -2.12
N HIS A 23 -6.05 -5.73 -2.69
CA HIS A 23 -6.95 -6.70 -3.31
C HIS A 23 -7.89 -7.33 -2.26
N ILE A 24 -7.37 -7.75 -1.11
CA ILE A 24 -8.18 -8.25 0.01
C ILE A 24 -9.15 -7.17 0.50
N ALA A 25 -8.69 -5.93 0.66
CA ALA A 25 -9.53 -4.81 1.08
C ALA A 25 -10.68 -4.55 0.09
N ALA A 26 -10.42 -4.64 -1.22
CA ALA A 26 -11.43 -4.50 -2.26
C ALA A 26 -12.48 -5.62 -2.21
N ILE A 27 -12.05 -6.87 -1.97
CA ILE A 27 -12.96 -8.02 -1.79
C ILE A 27 -13.84 -7.82 -0.54
N LEU A 28 -13.23 -7.46 0.60
CA LEU A 28 -13.95 -7.26 1.86
C LEU A 28 -14.97 -6.12 1.78
N ALA A 29 -14.64 -5.04 1.04
CA ALA A 29 -15.54 -3.92 0.80
C ALA A 29 -16.63 -4.19 -0.26
N LYS A 30 -16.67 -5.40 -0.84
CA LYS A 30 -17.64 -5.79 -1.89
C LYS A 30 -17.64 -4.83 -3.08
N VAL A 31 -16.45 -4.47 -3.55
CA VAL A 31 -16.26 -3.76 -4.81
C VAL A 31 -16.74 -4.67 -5.96
N GLU A 32 -17.35 -4.11 -6.99
CA GLU A 32 -18.02 -4.88 -8.05
C GLU A 32 -17.07 -5.73 -8.89
N ASP A 33 -15.85 -5.26 -9.13
CA ASP A 33 -14.85 -5.98 -9.94
C ASP A 33 -13.45 -5.86 -9.31
N PRO A 34 -13.21 -6.61 -8.20
CA PRO A 34 -11.98 -6.51 -7.44
C PRO A 34 -10.89 -7.39 -8.08
N THR A 35 -10.29 -6.97 -9.19
CA THR A 35 -9.20 -7.74 -9.81
C THR A 35 -7.85 -7.44 -9.17
N ILE A 36 -6.95 -8.42 -9.15
CA ILE A 36 -5.58 -8.24 -8.66
C ILE A 36 -4.79 -7.27 -9.54
N MET A 37 -5.08 -7.23 -10.84
CA MET A 37 -4.44 -6.30 -11.77
C MET A 37 -4.81 -4.84 -11.43
N LYS A 38 -6.06 -4.57 -11.06
CA LYS A 38 -6.47 -3.22 -10.59
C LYS A 38 -5.79 -2.88 -9.27
N ALA A 39 -5.69 -3.83 -8.34
CA ALA A 39 -4.99 -3.63 -7.08
C ALA A 39 -3.51 -3.29 -7.32
N PHE A 40 -2.86 -4.02 -8.22
CA PHE A 40 -1.47 -3.81 -8.59
C PHE A 40 -1.27 -2.42 -9.21
N THR A 41 -2.11 -2.02 -10.17
CA THR A 41 -2.01 -0.71 -10.80
C THR A 41 -2.19 0.43 -9.79
N VAL A 42 -3.16 0.32 -8.88
CA VAL A 42 -3.36 1.31 -7.82
C VAL A 42 -2.16 1.35 -6.87
N ALA A 43 -1.69 0.20 -6.41
CA ALA A 43 -0.54 0.09 -5.51
C ALA A 43 0.74 0.63 -6.16
N LEU A 44 0.96 0.34 -7.45
CA LEU A 44 2.12 0.82 -8.21
C LEU A 44 2.11 2.33 -8.35
N ILE A 45 0.98 2.92 -8.77
CA ILE A 45 0.87 4.36 -8.92
C ILE A 45 1.00 5.05 -7.56
N ALA A 46 0.36 4.52 -6.52
CA ALA A 46 0.49 5.05 -5.16
C ALA A 46 1.94 4.98 -4.64
N ALA A 47 2.64 3.87 -4.91
CA ALA A 47 4.05 3.69 -4.52
C ALA A 47 4.99 4.66 -5.27
N ILE A 48 4.79 4.85 -6.57
CA ILE A 48 5.56 5.81 -7.37
C ILE A 48 5.32 7.24 -6.86
N ILE A 49 4.06 7.62 -6.63
CA ILE A 49 3.70 8.93 -6.09
C ILE A 49 4.32 9.10 -4.69
N GLY A 50 4.22 8.08 -3.83
CA GLY A 50 4.82 8.10 -2.49
C GLY A 50 6.33 8.26 -2.52
N LEU A 51 7.02 7.59 -3.45
CA LEU A 51 8.47 7.69 -3.62
C LEU A 51 8.87 9.11 -4.10
N ILE A 52 8.21 9.64 -5.13
CA ILE A 52 8.48 10.98 -5.65
C ILE A 52 8.18 12.05 -4.60
N LEU A 53 7.00 12.00 -3.98
CA LEU A 53 6.58 12.99 -2.99
C LEU A 53 7.35 12.86 -1.68
N GLY A 54 7.75 11.66 -1.28
CA GLY A 54 8.55 11.41 -0.09
C GLY A 54 9.97 11.95 -0.19
N ILE A 55 10.54 11.99 -1.40
CA ILE A 55 11.80 12.68 -1.68
C ILE A 55 11.60 14.20 -1.66
N ALA A 56 10.47 14.68 -2.17
CA ALA A 56 10.20 16.11 -2.30
C ALA A 56 9.75 16.79 -0.99
N THR A 57 9.01 16.09 -0.13
CA THR A 57 8.35 16.67 1.04
C THR A 57 8.25 15.68 2.21
N ALA A 58 8.40 16.16 3.44
CA ALA A 58 8.21 15.34 4.64
C ALA A 58 6.78 14.76 4.76
N TRP A 59 5.80 15.40 4.11
CA TRP A 59 4.39 15.00 4.10
C TRP A 59 4.02 14.07 2.94
N GLY A 60 4.99 13.71 2.08
CA GLY A 60 4.72 12.99 0.83
C GLY A 60 4.00 11.66 1.02
N GLY A 61 4.30 10.94 2.10
CA GLY A 61 3.62 9.70 2.46
C GLY A 61 2.15 9.89 2.79
N LEU A 62 1.79 10.95 3.53
CA LEU A 62 0.40 11.25 3.89
C LEU A 62 -0.41 11.71 2.67
N ILE A 63 0.21 12.51 1.79
CA ILE A 63 -0.41 12.95 0.54
C ILE A 63 -0.67 11.73 -0.37
N ALA A 64 0.30 10.83 -0.51
CA ALA A 64 0.13 9.61 -1.30
C ALA A 64 -1.00 8.72 -0.75
N LEU A 65 -1.16 8.67 0.58
CA LEU A 65 -2.25 7.97 1.25
C LEU A 65 -3.63 8.54 0.89
N ILE A 66 -3.77 9.86 0.83
CA ILE A 66 -5.04 10.49 0.44
C ILE A 66 -5.32 10.26 -1.05
N ILE A 67 -4.29 10.39 -1.89
CA ILE A 67 -4.40 10.13 -3.34
C ILE A 67 -4.84 8.68 -3.61
N ALA A 68 -4.45 7.73 -2.76
CA ALA A 68 -4.87 6.34 -2.90
C ALA A 68 -6.40 6.16 -2.94
N ILE A 69 -7.17 6.98 -2.20
CA ILE A 69 -8.65 6.95 -2.25
C ILE A 69 -9.15 7.26 -3.67
N VAL A 70 -8.56 8.29 -4.28
CA VAL A 70 -8.90 8.74 -5.63
C VAL A 70 -8.55 7.65 -6.64
N LEU A 71 -7.37 7.04 -6.52
CA LEU A 71 -6.98 5.91 -7.36
C LEU A 71 -7.96 4.74 -7.22
N ILE A 72 -8.31 4.34 -6.01
CA ILE A 72 -9.29 3.27 -5.77
C ILE A 72 -10.61 3.60 -6.47
N LYS A 73 -11.13 4.83 -6.30
CA LYS A 73 -12.39 5.28 -6.89
C LYS A 73 -12.41 5.11 -8.42
N TYR A 74 -11.36 5.56 -9.09
CA TYR A 74 -11.31 5.58 -10.55
C TYR A 74 -10.94 4.22 -11.16
N PHE A 75 -9.96 3.51 -10.60
CA PHE A 75 -9.51 2.22 -11.14
C PHE A 75 -10.51 1.09 -10.89
N TYR A 76 -11.17 1.08 -9.73
CA TYR A 76 -12.24 0.11 -9.45
C TYR A 76 -13.62 0.54 -9.96
N LYS A 77 -13.76 1.76 -10.50
CA LYS A 77 -15.03 2.34 -10.95
C LYS A 77 -16.15 2.20 -9.91
N THR A 78 -15.80 2.30 -8.62
CA THR A 78 -16.73 2.04 -7.51
C THR A 78 -17.36 3.33 -6.97
N THR A 79 -18.19 3.28 -5.93
CA THR A 79 -18.74 4.50 -5.28
C THR A 79 -17.72 5.13 -4.32
N TRP A 80 -17.86 6.42 -4.01
CA TRP A 80 -16.99 7.08 -3.04
C TRP A 80 -17.02 6.40 -1.67
N THR A 81 -18.20 5.98 -1.22
CA THR A 81 -18.38 5.23 0.03
C THR A 81 -17.57 3.94 0.03
N LYS A 82 -17.67 3.12 -1.04
CA LYS A 82 -16.90 1.88 -1.14
C LYS A 82 -15.39 2.15 -1.22
N ALA A 83 -14.97 3.17 -1.97
CA ALA A 83 -13.55 3.55 -2.08
C ALA A 83 -12.95 3.94 -0.71
N ILE A 84 -13.69 4.72 0.09
CA ILE A 84 -13.27 5.08 1.46
C ILE A 84 -13.20 3.84 2.35
N ILE A 85 -14.18 2.93 2.26
CA ILE A 85 -14.16 1.68 3.04
C ILE A 85 -12.93 0.83 2.68
N VAL A 86 -12.64 0.65 1.38
CA VAL A 86 -11.43 -0.07 0.93
C VAL A 86 -10.18 0.59 1.49
N TRP A 87 -10.10 1.91 1.45
CA TRP A 87 -8.97 2.66 1.96
C TRP A 87 -8.78 2.49 3.48
N ILE A 88 -9.87 2.55 4.26
CA ILE A 88 -9.83 2.30 5.72
C ILE A 88 -9.35 0.87 6.00
N ILE A 89 -9.90 -0.13 5.31
CA ILE A 89 -9.50 -1.54 5.47
C ILE A 89 -8.03 -1.72 5.08
N TYR A 90 -7.60 -1.10 3.97
CA TYR A 90 -6.21 -1.13 3.52
C TYR A 90 -5.27 -0.58 4.58
N ILE A 91 -5.60 0.55 5.22
CA ILE A 91 -4.79 1.13 6.31
C ILE A 91 -4.69 0.15 7.47
N ILE A 92 -5.83 -0.36 7.95
CA ILE A 92 -5.87 -1.27 9.10
C ILE A 92 -5.03 -2.52 8.83
N LEU A 93 -5.21 -3.16 7.67
CA LEU A 93 -4.45 -4.34 7.29
C LEU A 93 -2.96 -4.04 7.13
N SER A 94 -2.61 -2.90 6.54
CA SER A 94 -1.21 -2.48 6.37
C SER A 94 -0.52 -2.23 7.72
N LEU A 95 -1.23 -1.65 8.69
CA LEU A 95 -0.71 -1.46 10.05
C LEU A 95 -0.50 -2.79 10.78
N ILE A 96 -1.44 -3.73 10.65
CA ILE A 96 -1.31 -5.07 11.26
C ILE A 96 -0.11 -5.81 10.65
N ILE A 97 0.00 -5.85 9.32
CA ILE A 97 1.11 -6.52 8.64
C ILE A 97 2.44 -5.84 8.97
N GLY A 98 2.48 -4.50 8.98
CA GLY A 98 3.66 -3.73 9.37
C GLY A 98 4.13 -4.06 10.79
N ALA A 99 3.19 -4.17 11.75
CA ALA A 99 3.51 -4.55 13.12
C ALA A 99 4.05 -5.98 13.21
N ILE A 100 3.43 -6.94 12.52
CA ILE A 100 3.89 -8.35 12.49
C ILE A 100 5.31 -8.44 11.91
N LEU A 101 5.55 -7.79 10.76
CA LEU A 101 6.87 -7.77 10.13
C LEU A 101 7.91 -7.07 11.01
N GLY A 102 7.53 -6.02 11.72
CA GLY A 102 8.40 -5.32 12.67
C GLY A 102 8.82 -6.21 13.85
N VAL A 103 7.88 -6.93 14.46
CA VAL A 103 8.19 -7.88 15.55
C VAL A 103 9.06 -9.03 15.06
N LEU A 104 8.77 -9.59 13.88
CA LEU A 104 9.58 -10.67 13.29
C LEU A 104 11.01 -10.19 12.99
N GLY A 105 11.18 -9.02 12.39
CA GLY A 105 12.50 -8.44 12.13
C GLY A 105 13.30 -8.23 13.42
N TYR A 106 12.67 -7.76 14.48
CA TYR A 106 13.30 -7.60 15.78
C TYR A 106 13.68 -8.96 16.41
N ALA A 107 12.81 -9.96 16.34
CA ALA A 107 13.08 -11.30 16.84
C ALA A 107 14.26 -11.98 16.11
N VAL A 108 14.36 -11.81 14.79
CA VAL A 108 15.48 -12.31 13.99
C VAL A 108 16.79 -11.60 14.38
N TYR A 109 16.75 -10.28 14.58
CA TYR A 109 17.93 -9.53 15.02
C TYR A 109 18.46 -10.01 16.38
N LEU A 110 17.59 -10.31 17.34
CA LEU A 110 18.00 -10.84 18.65
C LEU A 110 18.54 -12.27 18.60
N ALA A 111 18.28 -13.02 17.52
CA ALA A 111 18.71 -14.41 17.34
C ALA A 111 20.06 -14.55 16.60
N MET A 112 20.63 -13.45 16.12
CA MET A 112 21.95 -13.37 15.46
C MET A 112 23.02 -12.90 16.44
#